data_AF-A0A7Y7AEN7-F1
#
_entry.id   AF-A0A7Y7AEN7-F1
#
_cell.length_a   1.000
_cell.length_b   1.000
_cell.length_c   1.000
_cell.angle_alpha   90.00
_cell.angle_beta   90.00
_cell.angle_gamma   90.00
#
_symmetry.space_group_name_H-M   'P 1'
#
loop_
_entity.id
_entity.type
_entity.pdbx_description
1 polymer ?
#
loop_
_entity_poly.entity_id
_entity_poly.type
_entity_poly.pdbx_seq_one_letter_code
_entity_poly.pdbx_strand_id
1 'polypeptide(L)'
;MMNIRTTLVKRVIPSIGLALLMSSCSEHIPNKHEQRYLNAIDSLKMYQTAPYLEKELAANEKTRDLLELSYEDFKDKYDWNDEEMDVFSDIIQGHVQVAKMLDRVNNITEEE
;
A
#
# COMPACT_ATOMS: atom_id res chain seq x y z
N MET A 1 -76.82 -16.48 13.06
CA MET A 1 -76.34 -17.14 11.82
C MET A 1 -75.61 -16.12 10.96
N MET A 2 -74.53 -16.56 10.30
CA MET A 2 -73.66 -15.87 9.32
C MET A 2 -72.48 -15.03 9.86
N ASN A 3 -71.33 -15.72 9.84
CA ASN A 3 -69.95 -15.20 9.77
C ASN A 3 -69.74 -14.38 8.49
N ILE A 4 -68.98 -13.28 8.57
CA ILE A 4 -68.04 -12.90 7.50
C ILE A 4 -66.73 -12.43 8.16
N ARG A 5 -65.68 -13.24 7.94
CA ARG A 5 -64.29 -12.93 8.20
C ARG A 5 -63.82 -11.93 7.15
N THR A 6 -63.09 -10.88 7.54
CA THR A 6 -62.33 -10.06 6.57
C THR A 6 -61.01 -9.57 7.17
N THR A 7 -59.98 -10.37 6.92
CA THR A 7 -58.61 -10.05 6.52
C THR A 7 -57.98 -8.75 7.05
N LEU A 8 -57.15 -8.91 8.08
CA LEU A 8 -56.16 -7.92 8.55
C LEU A 8 -55.04 -7.79 7.50
N VAL A 9 -55.09 -6.77 6.63
CA VAL A 9 -53.98 -6.43 5.74
C VAL A 9 -52.94 -5.65 6.54
N LYS A 10 -51.94 -6.36 7.08
CA LYS A 10 -50.68 -5.76 7.54
C LYS A 10 -50.01 -5.10 6.34
N ARG A 11 -50.11 -3.77 6.23
CA ARG A 11 -49.22 -2.98 5.37
C ARG A 11 -47.81 -3.08 5.95
N VAL A 12 -47.03 -4.00 5.39
CA VAL A 12 -45.57 -3.97 5.49
C VAL A 12 -45.13 -2.70 4.78
N ILE A 13 -44.78 -1.67 5.54
CA ILE A 13 -44.02 -0.54 5.02
C ILE A 13 -42.62 -1.11 4.75
N PRO A 14 -42.16 -1.22 3.49
CA PRO A 14 -40.80 -1.63 3.25
C PRO A 14 -39.88 -0.55 3.83
N SER A 15 -38.98 -1.00 4.69
CA SER A 15 -37.99 -0.19 5.39
C SER A 15 -37.14 0.61 4.39
N ILE A 16 -37.48 1.88 4.15
CA ILE A 16 -36.61 2.88 3.47
C ILE A 16 -35.50 3.34 4.45
N GLY A 17 -34.97 2.40 5.24
CA GLY A 17 -33.87 2.59 6.18
C GLY A 17 -32.67 1.69 5.85
N LEU A 18 -32.66 1.10 4.65
CA LEU A 18 -31.59 0.21 4.17
C LEU A 18 -31.05 0.71 2.82
N ALA A 19 -30.73 1.99 2.71
CA ALA A 19 -30.21 2.56 1.45
C ALA A 19 -29.15 3.67 1.62
N LEU A 20 -28.61 3.92 2.82
CA LEU A 20 -27.67 5.04 3.04
C LEU A 20 -26.46 4.68 3.91
N LEU A 21 -25.93 3.47 3.76
CA LEU A 21 -24.60 3.09 4.28
C LEU A 21 -23.70 2.48 3.20
N MET A 22 -23.93 2.80 1.93
CA MET A 22 -22.86 2.73 0.94
C MET A 22 -22.03 4.00 1.09
N SER A 23 -21.31 4.09 2.21
CA SER A 23 -20.17 5.00 2.32
C SER A 23 -19.27 4.65 1.15
N SER A 24 -19.17 5.57 0.19
CA SER A 24 -18.34 5.43 -0.98
C SER A 24 -16.88 5.36 -0.52
N CYS A 25 -16.40 4.17 -0.16
CA CYS A 25 -14.99 3.85 -0.25
C CYS A 25 -14.66 3.88 -1.74
N SER A 26 -14.45 5.07 -2.28
CA SER A 26 -13.78 5.23 -3.57
C SER A 26 -12.39 4.66 -3.33
N GLU A 27 -12.20 3.38 -3.65
CA GLU A 27 -10.88 2.77 -3.65
C GLU A 27 -10.00 3.60 -4.58
N HIS A 28 -9.00 4.27 -3.99
CA HIS A 28 -7.99 4.97 -4.77
C HIS A 28 -7.21 3.91 -5.55
N ILE A 29 -7.28 4.00 -6.88
CA ILE A 29 -6.52 3.13 -7.77
C ILE A 29 -5.22 3.87 -8.07
N PRO A 30 -4.07 3.37 -7.59
CA PRO A 30 -2.80 4.05 -7.80
C PRO A 30 -2.47 4.11 -9.28
N ASN A 31 -1.91 5.24 -9.71
CA ASN A 31 -1.41 5.37 -11.07
C ASN A 31 -0.09 4.59 -11.23
N LYS A 32 0.46 4.51 -12.45
CA LYS A 32 1.67 3.70 -12.72
C LYS A 32 2.90 4.12 -11.91
N HIS A 33 3.07 5.42 -11.64
CA HIS A 33 4.22 5.98 -10.92
C HIS A 33 4.08 5.74 -9.42
N GLU A 34 2.89 6.02 -8.90
CA GLU A 34 2.53 5.70 -7.52
C GLU A 34 2.67 4.20 -7.25
N GLN A 35 2.25 3.33 -8.18
CA GLN A 35 2.41 1.89 -8.02
C GLN A 35 3.89 1.47 -7.98
N ARG A 36 4.76 2.10 -8.77
CA ARG A 36 6.22 1.85 -8.72
C ARG A 36 6.82 2.26 -7.38
N TYR A 37 6.42 3.43 -6.89
CA TYR A 37 6.81 3.93 -5.57
C TYR A 37 6.37 2.96 -4.45
N LEU A 38 5.11 2.52 -4.46
CA LEU A 38 4.59 1.53 -3.51
C LEU A 38 5.35 0.19 -3.58
N ASN A 39 5.66 -0.30 -4.78
CA ASN A 39 6.45 -1.52 -4.94
C ASN A 39 7.88 -1.37 -4.38
N ALA A 40 8.49 -0.20 -4.52
CA ALA A 40 9.80 0.12 -3.92
C ALA A 40 9.72 0.12 -2.38
N ILE A 41 8.67 0.71 -1.81
CA ILE A 41 8.41 0.68 -0.37
C ILE A 41 8.26 -0.75 0.14
N ASP A 42 7.39 -1.54 -0.49
CA ASP A 42 7.12 -2.91 -0.05
C ASP A 42 8.39 -3.76 -0.09
N SER A 43 9.18 -3.60 -1.15
CA SER A 43 10.46 -4.29 -1.29
C SER A 43 11.48 -3.84 -0.23
N LEU A 44 11.56 -2.55 0.03
CA LEU A 44 12.46 -1.99 1.04
C LEU A 44 12.08 -2.48 2.44
N LYS A 45 10.78 -2.48 2.79
CA LYS A 45 10.27 -2.97 4.08
C LYS A 45 10.62 -4.44 4.31
N MET A 46 10.59 -5.27 3.27
CA MET A 46 10.95 -6.68 3.36
C MET A 46 12.44 -6.92 3.65
N TYR A 47 13.33 -6.03 3.17
CA TYR A 47 14.78 -6.22 3.24
C TYR A 47 15.51 -5.20 4.12
N GLN A 48 14.78 -4.33 4.82
CA GLN A 48 15.35 -3.26 5.66
C GLN A 48 16.30 -3.77 6.76
N THR A 49 16.12 -5.02 7.21
CA THR A 49 16.98 -5.65 8.23
C THR A 49 18.25 -6.27 7.66
N ALA A 50 18.44 -6.26 6.33
CA ALA A 50 19.69 -6.71 5.74
C ALA A 50 20.80 -5.73 6.12
N PRO A 51 21.96 -6.17 6.65
CA PRO A 51 22.99 -5.27 7.19
C PRO A 51 23.48 -4.17 6.24
N TYR A 52 23.44 -4.44 4.93
CA TYR A 52 23.77 -3.45 3.91
C TYR A 52 22.69 -2.34 3.81
N LEU A 53 21.41 -2.72 3.78
CA LEU A 53 20.28 -1.78 3.69
C LEU A 53 20.05 -1.02 5.00
N GLU A 54 20.30 -1.65 6.15
CA GLU A 54 20.21 -0.98 7.46
C GLU A 54 21.17 0.22 7.53
N LYS A 55 22.39 0.07 7.00
CA LYS A 55 23.36 1.17 6.91
C LYS A 55 22.91 2.27 5.95
N GLU A 56 22.35 1.90 4.79
CA GLU A 56 21.81 2.86 3.83
C GLU A 56 20.66 3.66 4.44
N LEU A 57 19.72 2.98 5.12
CA LEU A 57 18.60 3.61 5.83
C LEU A 57 19.08 4.55 6.95
N ALA A 58 20.10 4.17 7.70
CA ALA A 58 20.67 5.01 8.75
C ALA A 58 21.32 6.29 8.18
N ALA A 59 21.90 6.22 6.99
CA ALA A 59 22.63 7.32 6.38
C ALA A 59 21.78 8.21 5.45
N ASN A 60 20.69 7.70 4.89
CA ASN A 60 19.97 8.35 3.79
C ASN A 60 18.54 8.78 4.18
N GLU A 61 18.33 10.08 4.35
CA GLU A 61 17.02 10.66 4.72
C GLU A 61 15.93 10.34 3.68
N LYS A 62 16.24 10.44 2.38
CA LYS A 62 15.27 10.17 1.31
C LYS A 62 14.76 8.74 1.36
N THR A 63 15.65 7.79 1.63
CA THR A 63 15.29 6.37 1.76
C THR A 63 14.42 6.13 3.00
N ARG A 64 14.64 6.87 4.10
CA ARG A 64 13.76 6.78 5.29
C ARG A 64 12.40 7.40 5.04
N ASP A 65 12.35 8.58 4.44
CA ASP A 65 11.11 9.26 4.10
C ASP A 65 10.22 8.43 3.18
N LEU A 66 10.82 7.60 2.32
CA LEU A 66 10.08 6.67 1.47
C LEU A 66 9.27 5.67 2.32
N LEU A 67 9.71 5.32 3.53
CA LEU A 67 8.98 4.44 4.44
C LEU A 67 7.89 5.16 5.25
N GLU A 68 7.93 6.49 5.33
CA GLU A 68 7.13 7.31 6.24
C GLU A 68 6.08 8.18 5.53
N LEU A 69 6.33 8.56 4.28
CA LEU A 69 5.50 9.49 3.52
C LEU A 69 4.65 8.78 2.46
N SER A 70 3.55 9.42 2.08
CA SER A 70 2.76 9.02 0.91
C SER A 70 3.46 9.46 -0.39
N TYR A 71 3.02 8.95 -1.54
CA TYR A 71 3.58 9.32 -2.84
C TYR A 71 3.54 10.84 -3.09
N GLU A 72 2.39 11.47 -2.86
CA GLU A 72 2.24 12.92 -3.07
C GLU A 72 3.00 13.73 -2.01
N ASP A 73 2.96 13.33 -0.73
CA ASP A 73 3.72 14.04 0.33
C ASP A 73 5.24 13.96 0.08
N PHE A 74 5.72 12.82 -0.42
CA PHE A 74 7.12 12.64 -0.77
C PHE A 74 7.52 13.54 -1.94
N LYS A 75 6.70 13.56 -3.01
CA LYS A 75 6.91 14.47 -4.15
C LYS A 75 6.94 15.93 -3.71
N ASP A 76 5.97 16.33 -2.89
CA ASP A 76 5.86 17.69 -2.39
C ASP A 76 7.04 18.07 -1.49
N LYS A 77 7.50 17.17 -0.61
CA LYS A 77 8.68 17.42 0.25
C LYS A 77 9.95 17.67 -0.56
N TYR A 78 10.11 16.97 -1.69
CA TYR A 78 11.34 17.01 -2.50
C TYR A 78 11.23 17.86 -3.77
N ASP A 79 10.05 18.46 -4.03
CA ASP A 79 9.74 19.19 -5.26
C ASP A 79 10.03 18.35 -6.52
N TRP A 80 9.61 17.08 -6.47
CA TRP A 80 9.92 16.08 -7.50
C TRP A 80 8.74 15.81 -8.43
N ASN A 81 9.08 15.58 -9.70
CA ASN A 81 8.13 15.10 -10.70
C ASN A 81 8.08 13.56 -10.75
N ASP A 82 7.13 13.03 -11.53
CA ASP A 82 6.91 11.58 -11.64
C ASP A 82 8.12 10.81 -12.23
N GLU A 83 8.92 11.42 -13.11
CA GLU A 83 10.12 10.78 -13.68
C GLU A 83 11.24 10.67 -12.65
N GLU A 84 11.43 11.71 -11.83
CA GLU A 84 12.40 11.69 -10.73
C GLU A 84 12.03 10.63 -9.69
N MET A 85 10.73 10.46 -9.42
CA MET A 85 10.20 9.40 -8.57
C MET A 85 10.46 7.99 -9.14
N ASP A 86 10.29 7.81 -10.44
CA ASP A 86 10.58 6.53 -11.11
C ASP A 86 12.07 6.18 -10.99
N VAL A 87 12.97 7.14 -11.27
CA VAL A 87 14.42 6.95 -11.15
C VAL A 87 14.80 6.58 -9.70
N PHE A 88 14.24 7.28 -8.72
CA PHE A 88 14.51 6.98 -7.33
C PHE A 88 13.99 5.60 -6.92
N SER A 89 12.80 5.22 -7.37
CA SER A 89 12.23 3.88 -7.13
C SER A 89 13.11 2.78 -7.71
N ASP A 90 13.68 2.99 -8.90
CA ASP A 90 14.61 2.05 -9.55
C ASP A 90 15.93 1.91 -8.76
N ILE A 91 16.47 3.01 -8.22
CA ILE A 91 17.66 2.98 -7.34
C ILE A 91 17.39 2.12 -6.10
N ILE A 92 16.24 2.33 -5.44
CA ILE A 92 15.84 1.55 -4.26
C ILE A 92 15.72 0.06 -4.59
N GLN A 93 15.09 -0.27 -5.72
CA GLN A 93 15.01 -1.65 -6.20
C GLN A 93 16.40 -2.26 -6.43
N GLY A 94 17.36 -1.48 -6.95
CA GLY A 94 18.76 -1.89 -7.08
C GLY A 94 19.40 -2.26 -5.74
N HIS A 95 19.25 -1.42 -4.72
CA HIS A 95 19.77 -1.73 -3.37
C HIS A 95 19.13 -3.00 -2.78
N VAL A 96 17.82 -3.18 -2.97
CA VAL A 96 17.11 -4.39 -2.53
C VAL A 96 17.61 -5.64 -3.26
N GLN A 97 17.90 -5.57 -4.56
CA GLN A 97 18.46 -6.69 -5.29
C GLN A 97 19.85 -7.09 -4.77
N VAL A 98 20.71 -6.11 -4.45
CA VAL A 98 22.02 -6.38 -3.83
C VAL A 98 21.85 -7.06 -2.47
N ALA A 99 20.94 -6.57 -1.63
CA ALA A 99 20.65 -7.19 -0.34
C ALA A 99 20.18 -8.65 -0.47
N LYS A 100 19.28 -8.93 -1.42
CA LYS A 100 18.83 -10.29 -1.76
C LYS A 100 19.98 -11.20 -2.19
N MET A 101 20.91 -10.69 -2.99
CA MET A 101 22.07 -11.47 -3.44
C MET A 101 22.99 -11.80 -2.27
N LEU A 102 23.28 -10.83 -1.40
CA LEU A 102 24.13 -11.03 -0.23
C LEU A 102 23.53 -12.03 0.77
N ASP A 103 22.21 -11.95 1.01
CA ASP A 103 21.51 -12.89 1.87
C ASP A 103 21.62 -14.33 1.34
N ARG A 104 21.43 -14.53 0.03
CA ARG A 104 21.64 -15.84 -0.61
C ARG A 104 23.06 -16.35 -0.46
N VAL A 105 24.06 -15.50 -0.66
CA VAL A 105 25.48 -15.89 -0.52
C VAL A 105 25.79 -16.33 0.90
N ASN A 106 25.31 -15.59 1.91
CA ASN A 106 25.51 -15.94 3.32
C ASN A 106 24.82 -17.26 3.68
N ASN A 107 23.56 -17.46 3.24
CA ASN A 107 22.83 -18.68 3.54
C ASN A 107 23.45 -19.92 2.86
N ILE A 108 24.11 -19.79 1.71
CA ILE A 108 24.86 -20.89 1.08
C ILE A 108 26.14 -21.22 1.88
N THR A 109 26.78 -20.22 2.50
CA THR A 109 28.03 -20.42 3.26
C THR A 109 27.80 -20.98 4.66
N GLU A 110 26.59 -20.88 5.20
CA GLU A 110 26.22 -21.48 6.49
C GLU A 110 25.78 -22.96 6.37
N GLU A 111 25.54 -23.46 5.16
CA GLU A 111 25.14 -24.86 4.90
C GLU A 111 26.33 -25.81 4.64
N GLU A 112 27.59 -25.33 4.65
CA GLU A 112 28.82 -26.13 4.55
C GLU A 112 29.54 -26.30 5.91
#